data_AF-A0A921GC89-F1
#
_entry.id   AF-A0A921GC89-F1
#
_cell.length_a   1.000
_cell.length_b   1.000
_cell.length_c   1.000
_cell.angle_alpha   90.00
_cell.angle_beta   90.00
_cell.angle_gamma   90.00
#
_symmetry.space_group_name_H-M   'P 1'
#
loop_
_entity.id
_entity.type
_entity.pdbx_description
1 polymer ?
#
loop_
_entity_poly.entity_id
_entity_poly.type
_entity_poly.pdbx_seq_one_letter_code
_entity_poly.pdbx_strand_id
1 'polypeptide(L)'
;DKNYYLNTNKVNKLYQMCKEQSLKIQDYFNKDVINLIDFEGNSYFIKDNDKVKEFIINECSSQTELINKCDEFLDNENNYLDTDNSLVKNYIEENYDIKNINDLYFTGYQKLGFDETQVSYSLELSATSEEDSYSGNIIIDLKEVDNEIVIVSIRGGE
;
A
#
# COMPACT_ATOMS: atom_id res chain seq x y z
N ASP A 1 -5.11 15.53 -8.01
CA ASP A 1 -6.05 14.53 -8.56
C ASP A 1 -6.33 13.46 -7.52
N LYS A 2 -7.58 12.99 -7.41
CA LYS A 2 -7.92 11.87 -6.54
C LYS A 2 -7.58 10.58 -7.31
N ASN A 3 -6.51 9.90 -6.92
CA ASN A 3 -6.20 8.57 -7.42
C ASN A 3 -7.05 7.54 -6.70
N TYR A 4 -7.56 6.56 -7.44
CA TYR A 4 -8.27 5.41 -6.86
C TYR A 4 -7.51 4.14 -7.17
N TYR A 5 -7.32 3.30 -6.16
CA TYR A 5 -6.55 2.07 -6.28
C TYR A 5 -7.44 0.90 -6.70
N LEU A 6 -6.92 0.08 -7.62
CA LEU A 6 -7.60 -1.10 -8.15
C LEU A 6 -6.79 -2.37 -7.86
N ASN A 7 -7.36 -3.30 -7.10
CA ASN A 7 -6.83 -4.65 -7.04
C ASN A 7 -7.20 -5.43 -8.31
N THR A 8 -6.60 -6.61 -8.50
CA THR A 8 -6.80 -7.44 -9.70
C THR A 8 -8.28 -7.74 -9.98
N ASN A 9 -9.09 -7.99 -8.95
CA ASN A 9 -10.53 -8.22 -9.10
C ASN A 9 -11.26 -6.98 -9.64
N LYS A 10 -10.89 -5.79 -9.16
CA LYS A 10 -11.46 -4.51 -9.61
C LYS A 10 -11.02 -4.16 -11.03
N VAL A 11 -9.77 -4.45 -11.41
CA VAL A 11 -9.30 -4.34 -12.81
C VAL A 11 -10.14 -5.22 -13.74
N ASN A 12 -10.41 -6.46 -13.35
CA ASN A 12 -11.23 -7.38 -14.14
C ASN A 12 -12.69 -6.90 -14.28
N LYS A 13 -13.30 -6.43 -13.19
CA LYS A 13 -14.65 -5.83 -13.22
C LYS A 13 -14.69 -4.61 -14.15
N LEU A 14 -13.72 -3.72 -14.02
CA LEU A 14 -13.58 -2.52 -14.84
C LEU A 14 -13.48 -2.86 -16.32
N TYR A 15 -12.68 -3.87 -16.68
CA TYR A 15 -12.56 -4.34 -18.06
C TYR A 15 -13.89 -4.83 -18.63
N GLN A 16 -14.65 -5.63 -17.87
CA GLN A 16 -15.98 -6.10 -18.31
C GLN A 16 -16.96 -4.93 -18.48
N MET A 17 -16.97 -3.98 -17.54
CA MET A 17 -17.81 -2.79 -17.62
C MET A 17 -17.51 -1.95 -18.87
N CYS A 18 -16.23 -1.76 -19.21
CA CYS A 18 -15.83 -1.04 -20.42
C CYS A 18 -16.29 -1.77 -21.69
N LYS A 19 -16.19 -3.10 -21.71
CA LYS A 19 -16.65 -3.96 -22.81
C LYS A 19 -18.16 -3.86 -23.03
N GLU A 20 -18.96 -3.94 -21.97
CA GLU A 20 -20.42 -3.82 -22.03
C GLU A 20 -20.88 -2.45 -22.52
N GLN A 21 -20.14 -1.41 -22.17
CA GLN A 21 -20.46 -0.02 -22.55
C GLN A 21 -20.01 0.35 -23.97
N SER A 22 -19.30 -0.53 -24.68
CA SER A 22 -18.77 -0.26 -26.03
C SER A 22 -17.93 1.03 -26.12
N LEU A 23 -17.15 1.34 -25.07
CA LEU A 23 -16.31 2.54 -25.01
C LEU A 23 -15.27 2.51 -26.14
N LYS A 24 -15.19 3.59 -26.94
CA LYS A 24 -14.27 3.69 -28.09
C LYS A 24 -13.03 4.48 -27.71
N ILE A 25 -11.91 4.27 -28.42
CA ILE A 25 -10.63 4.97 -28.13
C ILE A 25 -10.74 6.52 -28.10
N GLN A 26 -11.73 7.08 -28.80
CA GLN A 26 -12.01 8.52 -28.83
C GLN A 26 -12.60 9.05 -27.50
N ASP A 27 -13.22 8.17 -26.71
CA ASP A 27 -13.78 8.49 -25.39
C ASP A 27 -12.69 8.72 -24.32
N TYR A 28 -11.43 8.36 -24.60
CA TYR A 28 -10.30 8.40 -23.66
C TYR A 28 -9.50 9.71 -23.70
N PHE A 29 -9.68 10.56 -24.73
CA PHE A 29 -8.90 11.80 -24.93
C PHE A 29 -9.67 13.07 -24.53
N ASN A 30 -10.71 12.94 -23.70
CA ASN A 30 -11.56 14.07 -23.28
C ASN A 30 -11.11 14.62 -21.92
N LYS A 31 -11.57 15.83 -21.54
CA LYS A 31 -11.27 16.40 -20.20
C LYS A 31 -11.99 15.68 -19.05
N ASP A 32 -13.07 14.97 -19.36
CA ASP A 32 -13.91 14.25 -18.40
C ASP A 32 -13.44 12.79 -18.25
N VAL A 33 -12.18 12.61 -17.86
CA VAL A 33 -11.54 11.30 -17.75
C VAL A 33 -11.01 11.11 -16.34
N ILE A 34 -11.37 9.99 -15.73
CA ILE A 34 -10.93 9.59 -14.39
C ILE A 34 -9.66 8.77 -14.52
N ASN A 35 -8.66 9.07 -13.68
CA ASN A 35 -7.46 8.28 -13.54
C ASN A 35 -7.61 7.24 -12.42
N LEU A 36 -7.56 5.97 -12.77
CA LEU A 36 -7.52 4.85 -11.82
C LEU A 36 -6.15 4.19 -11.91
N ILE A 37 -5.58 3.81 -10.78
CA ILE A 37 -4.22 3.26 -10.72
C ILE A 37 -4.32 1.83 -10.19
N ASP A 38 -3.78 0.86 -10.92
CA ASP A 38 -3.65 -0.49 -10.35
C ASP A 38 -2.47 -0.58 -9.37
N PHE A 39 -2.33 -1.76 -8.78
CA PHE A 39 -1.20 -2.05 -7.91
C PHE A 39 0.18 -1.81 -8.56
N GLU A 40 0.35 -2.13 -9.84
CA GLU A 40 1.64 -2.01 -10.55
C GLU A 40 1.96 -0.55 -10.93
N GLY A 41 1.07 0.40 -10.62
CA GLY A 41 1.21 1.80 -11.01
C GLY A 41 0.71 2.10 -12.42
N ASN A 42 0.07 1.14 -13.10
CA ASN A 42 -0.53 1.37 -14.40
C ASN A 42 -1.73 2.30 -14.24
N SER A 43 -1.73 3.39 -15.01
CA SER A 43 -2.82 4.36 -15.05
C SER A 43 -3.86 3.97 -16.11
N TYR A 44 -5.11 3.88 -15.68
CA TYR A 44 -6.28 3.66 -16.52
C TYR A 44 -7.08 4.95 -16.58
N PHE A 45 -7.12 5.51 -17.79
CA PHE A 45 -7.90 6.69 -18.11
C PHE A 45 -9.28 6.23 -18.58
N ILE A 46 -10.36 6.58 -17.89
CA ILE A 46 -11.71 6.15 -18.26
C ILE A 46 -12.66 7.33 -18.31
N LYS A 47 -13.49 7.37 -19.36
CA LYS A 47 -14.52 8.39 -19.53
C LYS A 47 -15.47 8.40 -18.35
N ASP A 48 -15.67 9.58 -17.77
CA ASP A 48 -16.60 9.79 -16.68
C ASP A 48 -18.04 9.49 -17.12
N ASN A 49 -18.73 8.63 -16.36
CA ASN A 49 -20.16 8.35 -16.52
C ASN A 49 -20.74 7.73 -15.23
N ASP A 50 -22.07 7.67 -15.13
CA ASP A 50 -22.75 7.24 -13.91
C ASP A 50 -22.36 5.84 -13.43
N LYS A 51 -22.14 4.88 -14.34
CA LYS A 51 -21.70 3.53 -13.97
C LYS A 51 -20.28 3.52 -13.42
N VAL A 52 -19.39 4.32 -14.00
CA VAL A 52 -18.00 4.44 -13.53
C VAL A 52 -17.95 5.12 -12.17
N LYS A 53 -18.76 6.16 -11.96
CA LYS A 53 -18.89 6.82 -10.64
C LYS A 53 -19.40 5.86 -9.58
N GLU A 54 -20.45 5.10 -9.90
CA GLU A 54 -21.03 4.10 -9.00
C GLU A 54 -20.01 3.01 -8.67
N PHE A 55 -19.26 2.51 -9.65
CA PHE A 55 -18.17 1.57 -9.42
C PHE A 55 -17.09 2.14 -8.49
N ILE A 56 -16.64 3.37 -8.72
CA ILE A 56 -15.63 4.00 -7.86
C ILE A 56 -16.12 4.12 -6.42
N ILE A 57 -17.34 4.64 -6.24
CA ILE A 57 -17.93 4.83 -4.91
C ILE A 57 -18.08 3.50 -4.17
N ASN A 58 -18.61 2.48 -4.84
CA ASN A 58 -18.96 1.22 -4.21
C ASN A 58 -17.78 0.28 -4.04
N GLU A 59 -16.82 0.32 -4.96
CA GLU A 59 -15.77 -0.69 -5.04
C GLU A 59 -14.38 -0.12 -4.77
N CYS A 60 -14.09 1.16 -5.06
CA CYS A 60 -12.72 1.69 -4.97
C CYS A 60 -12.49 2.61 -3.76
N SER A 61 -13.50 3.36 -3.33
CA SER A 61 -13.34 4.42 -2.32
C SER A 61 -12.81 3.91 -0.98
N SER A 62 -13.39 2.84 -0.43
CA SER A 62 -12.97 2.29 0.87
C SER A 62 -11.54 1.77 0.85
N GLN A 63 -11.15 1.06 -0.22
CA GLN A 63 -9.80 0.55 -0.38
C GLN A 63 -8.79 1.69 -0.57
N THR A 64 -9.17 2.75 -1.31
CA THR A 64 -8.32 3.93 -1.48
C THR A 64 -8.11 4.65 -0.15
N GLU A 65 -9.16 4.76 0.66
CA GLU A 65 -9.07 5.33 2.00
C GLU A 65 -8.15 4.52 2.91
N LEU A 66 -8.29 3.19 2.95
CA LEU A 66 -7.41 2.31 3.71
C LEU A 66 -5.95 2.47 3.29
N ILE A 67 -5.67 2.46 1.99
CA ILE A 67 -4.30 2.61 1.47
C ILE A 67 -3.70 3.96 1.90
N ASN A 68 -4.46 5.04 1.79
CA ASN A 68 -3.97 6.36 2.22
C ASN A 68 -3.66 6.38 3.72
N LYS A 69 -4.52 5.79 4.56
CA LYS A 69 -4.24 5.67 6.00
C LYS A 69 -2.99 4.83 6.29
N CYS A 70 -2.78 3.75 5.54
CA CYS A 70 -1.57 2.92 5.67
C CYS A 70 -0.30 3.66 5.22
N ASP A 71 -0.36 4.40 4.12
CA ASP A 71 0.76 5.22 3.63
C ASP A 71 1.09 6.32 4.68
N GLU A 72 0.07 7.02 5.22
CA GLU A 72 0.23 7.99 6.32
C GLU A 72 0.80 7.37 7.61
N PHE A 73 0.40 6.13 7.93
CA PHE A 73 0.96 5.40 9.07
C PHE A 73 2.46 5.13 8.90
N LEU A 74 2.91 4.81 7.68
CA LEU A 74 4.31 4.48 7.42
C LEU A 74 5.22 5.70 7.27
N ASP A 75 4.66 6.84 6.87
CA ASP A 75 5.38 8.11 6.78
C ASP A 75 5.82 8.64 8.18
N ASN A 76 5.26 8.09 9.27
CA ASN A 76 5.66 8.41 10.63
C ASN A 76 6.31 7.19 11.31
N GLU A 77 7.65 7.15 11.32
CA GLU A 77 8.45 6.09 11.93
C GLU A 77 8.12 5.81 13.40
N ASN A 78 7.62 6.81 14.14
CA ASN A 78 7.21 6.62 15.53
C ASN A 78 6.09 5.58 15.68
N ASN A 79 5.30 5.35 14.62
CA ASN A 79 4.21 4.39 14.65
C ASN A 79 4.69 2.93 14.71
N TYR A 80 5.92 2.64 14.29
CA TYR A 80 6.39 1.26 14.16
C TYR A 80 7.85 1.02 14.55
N LEU A 81 8.71 2.04 14.66
CA LEU A 81 10.11 1.92 15.09
C LEU A 81 10.38 2.61 16.43
N ASP A 82 9.85 3.80 16.68
CA ASP A 82 10.20 4.61 17.88
C ASP A 82 9.20 4.49 19.04
N THR A 83 8.61 3.31 19.20
CA THR A 83 7.72 2.98 20.33
C THR A 83 8.37 2.01 21.29
N ASP A 84 8.14 2.21 22.59
CA ASP A 84 8.43 1.19 23.60
C ASP A 84 7.66 -0.09 23.24
N ASN A 85 8.38 -1.18 22.94
CA ASN A 85 7.86 -2.44 22.36
C ASN A 85 7.44 -2.37 20.89
N SER A 86 8.14 -1.60 20.06
CA SER A 86 8.04 -1.68 18.61
C SER A 86 8.05 -3.15 18.13
N LEU A 87 6.95 -3.57 17.50
CA LEU A 87 6.82 -4.91 16.93
C LEU A 87 7.91 -5.18 15.88
N VAL A 88 8.32 -4.15 15.15
CA VAL A 88 9.40 -4.23 14.15
C VAL A 88 10.74 -4.45 14.81
N LYS A 89 11.12 -3.64 15.81
CA LYS A 89 12.39 -3.81 16.54
C LYS A 89 12.46 -5.20 17.19
N ASN A 90 11.40 -5.61 17.88
CA ASN A 90 11.33 -6.93 18.50
C ASN A 90 11.49 -8.06 17.46
N TYR A 91 10.80 -7.96 16.32
CA TYR A 91 10.95 -8.94 15.23
C TYR A 91 12.38 -8.98 14.70
N ILE A 92 13.01 -7.82 14.51
CA ILE A 92 14.38 -7.74 14.02
C ILE A 92 15.36 -8.35 15.02
N GLU A 93 15.27 -8.02 16.31
CA GLU A 93 16.12 -8.60 17.37
C GLU A 93 15.98 -10.12 17.49
N GLU A 94 14.77 -10.66 17.33
CA GLU A 94 14.51 -12.10 17.46
C GLU A 94 15.01 -12.90 16.25
N ASN A 95 15.03 -12.31 15.05
CA ASN A 95 15.27 -13.03 13.79
C ASN A 95 16.61 -12.69 13.13
N TYR A 96 17.24 -11.57 13.50
CA TYR A 96 18.50 -11.11 12.93
C TYR A 96 19.50 -10.81 14.07
N ASP A 97 20.74 -11.27 13.90
CA ASP A 97 21.80 -11.12 14.92
C ASP A 97 22.41 -9.71 14.90
N ILE A 98 21.59 -8.69 15.20
CA ILE A 98 22.00 -7.28 15.20
C ILE A 98 22.36 -6.85 16.61
N LYS A 99 23.62 -6.48 16.82
CA LYS A 99 24.11 -6.06 18.15
C LYS A 99 23.60 -4.69 18.63
N ASN A 100 23.31 -3.77 17.71
CA ASN A 100 22.88 -2.40 18.05
C ASN A 100 21.57 -2.01 17.36
N ILE A 101 20.47 -2.63 17.78
CA ILE A 101 19.11 -2.35 17.30
C ILE A 101 18.66 -0.90 17.49
N ASN A 102 19.28 -0.15 18.42
CA ASN A 102 18.93 1.24 18.67
C ASN A 102 19.33 2.15 17.50
N ASP A 103 20.25 1.71 16.65
CA ASP A 103 20.64 2.40 15.42
C ASP A 103 19.83 1.92 14.21
N LEU A 104 18.74 1.17 14.40
CA LEU A 104 17.85 0.76 13.31
C LEU A 104 17.06 1.97 12.81
N TYR A 105 17.18 2.27 11.52
CA TYR A 105 16.45 3.33 10.85
C TYR A 105 15.80 2.81 9.57
N PHE A 106 14.72 3.48 9.19
CA PHE A 106 13.96 3.22 7.98
C PHE A 106 14.58 3.93 6.77
N THR A 107 14.63 3.24 5.63
CA THR A 107 15.19 3.81 4.39
C THR A 107 14.16 3.97 3.28
N GLY A 108 13.07 3.21 3.31
CA GLY A 108 12.03 3.26 2.29
C GLY A 108 11.03 2.11 2.41
N TYR A 109 9.85 2.28 1.82
CA TYR A 109 8.88 1.19 1.70
C TYR A 109 8.37 1.04 0.27
N GLN A 110 7.96 -0.18 -0.05
CA GLN A 110 7.28 -0.51 -1.29
C GLN A 110 5.99 -1.26 -0.98
N LYS A 111 4.88 -0.81 -1.56
CA LYS A 111 3.61 -1.54 -1.54
C LYS A 111 3.77 -2.84 -2.34
N LEU A 112 3.42 -3.98 -1.75
CA LEU A 112 3.52 -5.31 -2.38
C LEU A 112 2.18 -5.85 -2.87
N GLY A 113 1.08 -5.37 -2.30
CA GLY A 113 -0.26 -5.78 -2.69
C GLY A 113 -1.30 -5.32 -1.68
N PHE A 114 -2.57 -5.50 -2.02
CA PHE A 114 -3.67 -5.20 -1.13
C PHE A 114 -4.94 -5.95 -1.52
N ASP A 115 -5.77 -6.21 -0.52
CA ASP A 115 -7.15 -6.65 -0.69
C ASP A 115 -8.12 -5.62 -0.12
N GLU A 116 -9.36 -6.01 0.16
CA GLU A 116 -10.40 -5.11 0.66
C GLU A 116 -10.16 -4.64 2.11
N THR A 117 -9.34 -5.37 2.86
CA THR A 117 -9.17 -5.21 4.31
C THR A 117 -7.73 -5.01 4.75
N GLN A 118 -6.77 -5.33 3.89
CA GLN A 118 -5.36 -5.37 4.23
C GLN A 118 -4.49 -4.81 3.10
N VAL A 119 -3.38 -4.17 3.48
CA VAL A 119 -2.33 -3.71 2.57
C VAL A 119 -0.99 -4.26 3.03
N SER A 120 -0.21 -4.81 2.11
CA SER A 120 1.12 -5.39 2.37
C SER A 120 2.22 -4.46 1.88
N TYR A 121 3.27 -4.28 2.68
CA TYR A 121 4.43 -3.45 2.36
C TYR A 121 5.73 -4.17 2.66
N SER A 122 6.73 -3.99 1.79
CA SER A 122 8.14 -4.25 2.09
C SER A 122 8.71 -2.98 2.71
N LEU A 123 9.24 -3.06 3.93
CA LEU A 123 9.96 -1.99 4.60
C LEU A 123 11.45 -2.30 4.50
N GLU A 124 12.20 -1.36 3.94
CA GLU A 124 13.65 -1.38 3.95
C GLU A 124 14.15 -0.74 5.23
N LEU A 125 15.00 -1.47 5.93
CA LEU A 125 15.56 -1.11 7.22
C LEU A 125 17.07 -1.27 7.15
N SER A 126 17.77 -0.40 7.86
CA SER A 126 19.21 -0.46 7.99
C SER A 126 19.62 -0.16 9.41
N ALA A 127 20.69 -0.80 9.87
CA ALA A 127 21.37 -0.46 11.12
C ALA A 127 22.86 -0.45 10.85
N THR A 128 23.57 0.59 11.29
CA THR A 128 25.01 0.69 11.13
C THR A 128 25.66 1.01 12.46
N SER A 129 26.56 0.13 12.90
CA SER A 129 27.39 0.32 14.09
C SER A 129 28.86 0.11 13.74
N GLU A 130 29.77 0.41 14.67
CA GLU A 130 31.21 0.16 14.46
C GLU A 130 31.55 -1.33 14.30
N GLU A 131 30.73 -2.22 14.87
CA GLU A 131 30.99 -3.67 14.90
C GLU A 131 30.18 -4.48 13.89
N ASP A 132 29.06 -3.94 13.41
CA ASP A 132 28.08 -4.67 12.60
C ASP A 132 27.19 -3.74 11.76
N SER A 133 26.78 -4.22 10.59
CA SER A 133 25.89 -3.51 9.67
C SER A 133 24.81 -4.45 9.15
N TYR A 134 23.56 -4.03 9.31
CA TYR A 134 22.39 -4.68 8.74
C TYR A 134 21.80 -3.80 7.63
N SER A 135 21.46 -4.42 6.52
CA SER A 135 20.63 -3.84 5.47
C SER A 135 19.74 -4.95 4.97
N GLY A 136 18.44 -4.74 5.05
CA GLY A 136 17.47 -5.74 4.65
C GLY A 136 16.07 -5.19 4.65
N ASN A 137 15.14 -6.08 4.34
CA ASN A 137 13.74 -5.78 4.23
C ASN A 137 12.93 -6.75 5.09
N ILE A 138 11.85 -6.22 5.65
CA ILE A 138 10.77 -7.01 6.23
C ILE A 138 9.50 -6.75 5.46
N ILE A 139 8.60 -7.71 5.44
CA ILE A 139 7.27 -7.52 4.92
C ILE A 139 6.31 -7.38 6.10
N ILE A 140 5.56 -6.29 6.10
CA ILE A 140 4.48 -6.07 7.06
C ILE A 140 3.14 -6.09 6.35
N ASP A 141 2.13 -6.52 7.07
CA ASP A 141 0.74 -6.37 6.67
C ASP A 141 0.04 -5.39 7.62
N LEU A 142 -0.65 -4.41 7.04
CA LEU A 142 -1.40 -3.37 7.74
C LEU A 142 -2.91 -3.52 7.49
N LYS A 143 -3.71 -3.28 8.52
CA LYS A 143 -5.17 -3.16 8.42
C LYS A 143 -5.70 -2.05 9.33
N GLU A 144 -6.92 -1.61 9.06
CA GLU A 144 -7.66 -0.74 9.97
C GLU A 144 -8.47 -1.57 10.98
N VAL A 145 -8.31 -1.27 12.27
CA VAL A 145 -9.09 -1.83 13.39
C VAL A 145 -9.52 -0.67 14.27
N ASP A 146 -10.81 -0.57 14.55
CA ASP A 146 -11.38 0.48 15.42
C ASP A 146 -10.90 1.91 15.06
N ASN A 147 -10.80 2.19 13.75
CA ASN A 147 -10.30 3.42 13.14
C ASN A 147 -8.80 3.72 13.32
N GLU A 148 -8.01 2.72 13.72
CA GLU A 148 -6.55 2.83 13.82
C GLU A 148 -5.87 1.84 12.89
N ILE A 149 -4.74 2.24 12.30
CA ILE A 149 -3.91 1.34 11.50
C ILE A 149 -3.01 0.53 12.44
N VAL A 150 -3.01 -0.78 12.24
CA VAL A 150 -2.21 -1.72 13.05
C VAL A 150 -1.42 -2.68 12.17
N ILE A 151 -0.23 -3.05 12.64
CA ILE A 151 0.57 -4.14 12.07
C ILE A 151 -0.04 -5.47 12.52
N VAL A 152 -0.45 -6.30 11.56
CA VAL A 152 -1.07 -7.61 11.85
C VAL A 152 -0.16 -8.79 11.57
N SER A 153 0.86 -8.58 10.75
CA SER A 153 1.88 -9.58 10.49
C SER A 153 3.20 -8.90 10.18
N ILE A 154 4.29 -9.56 10.57
CA ILE A 154 5.65 -9.22 10.18
C ILE A 154 6.33 -10.53 9.76
N ARG A 155 7.03 -10.51 8.62
CA ARG A 155 7.81 -11.63 8.09
C ARG A 155 9.07 -11.12 7.40
N GLY A 156 10.05 -11.99 7.20
CA GLY A 156 11.28 -11.64 6.48
C GLY A 156 10.98 -11.30 5.02
N GLY A 157 11.61 -10.23 4.53
CA GLY A 157 11.75 -10.00 3.10
C GLY A 157 12.91 -10.81 2.52
N GLU A 158 12.85 -11.09 1.21
CA GLU A 158 13.97 -11.65 0.44
C GLU A 158 15.05 -10.61 0.17
#